data_AF-A0A3M1X6Y7-F1
#
_entry.id   AF-A0A3M1X6Y7-F1
#
_cell.length_a   1.000
_cell.length_b   1.000
_cell.length_c   1.000
_cell.angle_alpha   90.00
_cell.angle_beta   90.00
_cell.angle_gamma   90.00
#
_symmetry.space_group_name_H-M   'P 1'
#
loop_
_entity.id
_entity.type
_entity.pdbx_description
1 polymer ?
#
loop_
_entity_poly.entity_id
_entity_poly.type
_entity_poly.pdbx_seq_one_letter_code
_entity_poly.pdbx_strand_id
1 'polypeptide(L)' 'SKGAIYSPVVQASATLTLAMPKAGFLKQGAQHYIGELYLADIGIPPQLYREPTLNLTVPPVFQVSEIVRIW' A
#
# COMPACT_ATOMS: atom_id res chain seq x y z
N SER A 1 -10.19 4.57 -1.01
CA SER A 1 -10.64 5.34 -2.19
C SER A 1 -11.09 4.38 -3.28
N LYS A 2 -11.97 4.80 -4.21
CA LYS A 2 -12.50 3.92 -5.27
C LYS A 2 -11.47 3.48 -6.33
N GLY A 3 -10.27 4.07 -6.35
CA GLY A 3 -9.20 3.76 -7.31
C GLY A 3 -9.53 4.18 -8.74
N ALA A 4 -10.36 5.21 -8.92
CA ALA A 4 -10.70 5.72 -10.24
C ALA A 4 -9.50 6.42 -10.89
N ILE A 5 -9.30 6.15 -12.17
CA ILE A 5 -8.27 6.78 -13.01
C ILE A 5 -8.95 7.92 -13.76
N TYR A 6 -8.40 9.13 -13.63
CA TYR A 6 -8.90 10.34 -14.29
C TYR A 6 -7.87 10.84 -15.30
N SER A 7 -8.27 11.75 -16.20
CA SER A 7 -7.33 12.41 -17.12
C SER A 7 -7.21 13.89 -16.77
N PRO A 8 -5.98 14.43 -16.62
CA PRO A 8 -4.69 13.74 -16.72
C PRO A 8 -4.39 12.84 -15.50
N VAL A 9 -3.49 11.86 -15.67
CA VAL A 9 -3.00 10.96 -14.61
C VAL A 9 -1.48 10.87 -14.62
N VAL A 10 -0.90 10.78 -13.43
CA VAL A 10 0.54 10.52 -13.26
C VAL A 10 0.81 9.03 -13.46
N GLN A 11 1.77 8.71 -14.32
CA GLN A 11 2.33 7.38 -14.44
C GLN A 11 3.65 7.33 -13.66
N ALA A 12 3.64 6.67 -12.51
CA ALA A 12 4.78 6.57 -11.62
C ALA A 12 5.68 5.39 -12.00
N SER A 13 7.00 5.60 -11.91
CA SER A 13 7.98 4.51 -12.00
C SER A 13 7.94 3.60 -10.76
N ALA A 14 7.64 4.18 -9.59
CA ALA A 14 7.47 3.47 -8.34
C ALA A 14 6.52 4.24 -7.40
N THR A 15 5.83 3.51 -6.53
CA THR A 15 4.93 4.03 -5.51
C THR A 15 5.34 3.50 -4.14
N LEU A 16 5.65 4.41 -3.20
CA LEU A 16 5.79 4.11 -1.78
C LEU A 16 4.48 4.41 -1.08
N THR A 17 3.91 3.41 -0.39
CA THR A 17 2.72 3.60 0.44
C THR A 17 3.09 3.63 1.92
N LEU A 18 2.43 4.50 2.66
CA LEU A 18 2.65 4.67 4.10
C LEU A 18 1.70 3.73 4.84
N ALA A 19 2.24 2.85 5.69
CA ALA A 19 1.51 1.75 6.31
C ALA A 19 0.98 0.71 5.29
N MET A 20 -0.25 0.21 5.44
CA MET A 20 -0.81 -0.83 4.56
C MET A 20 -1.26 -0.27 3.20
N PRO A 21 -1.24 -1.08 2.12
CA PRO A 21 -1.67 -0.62 0.80
C PRO A 21 -3.10 -0.13 0.78
N LYS A 22 -3.34 0.93 0.00
CA LYS A 22 -4.69 1.39 -0.30
C LYS A 22 -5.35 0.36 -1.23
N ALA A 23 -6.56 -0.08 -0.90
CA ALA A 23 -7.32 -1.03 -1.72
C ALA A 23 -7.53 -0.59 -3.19
N GLY A 24 -7.41 0.70 -3.48
CA GLY A 24 -7.43 1.24 -4.84
C GLY A 24 -6.31 0.71 -5.74
N PHE A 25 -5.18 0.27 -5.19
CA PHE A 25 -4.08 -0.33 -5.96
C PHE A 25 -4.43 -1.70 -6.54
N LEU A 26 -5.42 -2.39 -5.96
CA LEU A 26 -5.90 -3.69 -6.43
C LEU A 26 -6.93 -3.58 -7.57
N LYS A 27 -7.30 -2.37 -7.97
CA LYS A 27 -8.25 -2.16 -9.07
C LYS A 27 -7.60 -2.51 -10.41
N GLN A 28 -8.41 -3.08 -11.30
CA GLN A 28 -8.00 -3.36 -12.68
C GLN A 28 -7.42 -2.10 -13.31
N GLY A 29 -6.26 -2.22 -13.94
CA GLY A 29 -5.57 -1.10 -14.59
C GLY A 29 -4.67 -0.27 -13.67
N ALA A 30 -4.88 -0.25 -12.35
CA ALA A 30 -4.10 0.61 -11.43
C ALA A 30 -2.59 0.35 -11.50
N GLN A 31 -2.20 -0.93 -11.62
CA GLN A 31 -0.82 -1.39 -11.80
C GLN A 31 -0.07 -0.75 -12.99
N HIS A 32 -0.77 -0.30 -14.04
CA HIS A 32 -0.14 0.41 -15.16
C HIS A 32 0.35 1.82 -14.79
N TYR A 33 -0.21 2.41 -13.72
CA TYR A 33 0.04 3.79 -13.32
C TYR A 33 0.91 3.93 -12.07
N ILE A 34 1.00 2.89 -11.24
CA ILE A 34 1.71 2.97 -9.95
C ILE A 34 3.15 2.43 -10.00
N GLY A 35 3.52 1.70 -11.06
CA GLY A 35 4.84 1.10 -11.20
C GLY A 35 5.11 0.04 -10.13
N GLU A 36 6.36 -0.03 -9.66
CA GLU A 36 6.74 -0.86 -8.49
C GLU A 36 5.99 -0.40 -7.24
N LEU A 37 5.61 -1.33 -6.36
CA LEU A 37 4.93 -1.00 -5.09
C LEU A 37 5.79 -1.36 -3.88
N TYR A 38 5.98 -0.37 -3.01
CA TYR A 38 6.69 -0.49 -1.74
C TYR A 38 5.81 -0.13 -0.55
N LEU A 39 6.02 -0.81 0.58
CA LEU A 39 5.47 -0.47 1.90
C LEU A 39 6.54 0.23 2.73
N ALA A 40 6.17 1.33 3.39
CA ALA A 40 6.97 1.95 4.44
C ALA A 40 6.42 1.61 5.82
N ASP A 41 7.29 1.17 6.72
CA ASP A 41 7.05 1.24 8.15
C ASP A 41 7.09 2.70 8.59
N ILE A 42 6.01 3.16 9.23
CA ILE A 42 5.90 4.51 9.77
C ILE A 42 5.71 4.49 11.29
N GLY A 43 6.02 3.36 11.94
CA GLY A 43 5.91 3.17 13.37
C GLY A 43 4.47 2.92 13.85
N ILE A 44 3.59 2.37 13.00
CA ILE A 44 2.23 2.00 13.42
C ILE A 44 2.30 0.76 14.33
N PRO A 45 1.81 0.84 15.58
CA PRO A 45 1.72 -0.34 16.44
C PRO A 45 0.92 -1.47 15.78
N PRO A 46 1.44 -2.72 15.70
CA PRO A 46 0.77 -3.82 15.00
C PRO A 46 -0.65 -4.13 15.50
N GLN A 47 -0.96 -3.78 16.75
CA GLN A 47 -2.27 -3.97 17.36
C GLN A 47 -3.33 -3.09 16.70
N LEU A 48 -2.97 -1.90 16.20
CA LEU A 48 -3.91 -0.99 15.56
C LEU A 48 -4.50 -1.58 14.28
N TYR A 49 -3.75 -2.42 13.56
CA TYR A 49 -4.28 -3.11 12.38
C TYR A 49 -5.39 -4.12 12.73
N ARG A 50 -5.39 -4.66 13.95
CA ARG A 50 -6.38 -5.63 14.43
C ARG A 50 -7.62 -4.98 15.04
N GLU A 51 -7.61 -3.66 15.27
CA GLU A 51 -8.78 -2.95 15.79
C GLU A 51 -9.99 -3.18 14.88
N PRO A 52 -11.23 -3.26 15.42
CA PRO A 52 -12.42 -3.62 14.64
C PRO A 52 -12.67 -2.75 13.40
N THR A 53 -12.15 -1.53 13.38
CA THR A 53 -12.25 -0.60 12.25
C THR A 53 -11.41 -1.00 11.04
N LEU A 54 -10.28 -1.68 11.26
CA LEU A 54 -9.39 -2.17 10.20
C LEU A 54 -9.54 -3.68 10.02
N ASN A 55 -9.60 -4.43 11.12
CA ASN A 55 -9.79 -5.88 11.15
C ASN A 55 -8.85 -6.64 10.20
N LEU A 56 -7.57 -6.24 10.20
CA LEU A 56 -6.52 -6.79 9.36
C LEU A 56 -5.61 -7.73 10.15
N THR A 57 -5.30 -8.88 9.56
CA THR A 57 -4.19 -9.73 9.99
C THR A 57 -2.98 -9.41 9.14
N VAL A 58 -2.01 -8.69 9.70
CA VAL A 58 -0.77 -8.32 9.03
C VAL A 58 0.36 -9.21 9.56
N PRO A 59 1.05 -9.99 8.72
CA PRO A 59 2.26 -10.72 9.13
C PRO A 59 3.38 -9.73 9.51
N PRO A 60 4.49 -10.16 10.14
CA PRO A 60 5.59 -9.27 10.53
C PRO A 60 6.42 -8.80 9.32
N VAL A 61 5.77 -8.11 8.38
CA VAL A 61 6.33 -7.72 7.07
C VAL A 61 7.53 -6.79 7.19
N PHE A 62 7.58 -5.96 8.24
CA PHE A 62 8.67 -5.01 8.50
C PHE A 62 9.79 -5.58 9.37
N GLN A 63 9.80 -6.89 9.67
CA GLN A 63 10.80 -7.48 10.56
C GLN A 63 12.23 -7.37 10.04
N VAL A 64 12.39 -7.32 8.71
CA VAL A 64 13.71 -7.34 8.04
C VAL A 64 14.11 -5.96 7.51
N SER A 65 13.14 -5.11 7.15
CA SER A 65 13.39 -3.82 6.50
C SER A 65 12.24 -2.84 6.76
N GLU A 66 12.58 -1.57 6.93
CA GLU A 66 11.61 -0.46 7.02
C GLU A 66 10.93 -0.17 5.68
N ILE A 67 11.51 -0.61 4.57
CA ILE A 67 10.92 -0.55 3.23
C ILE A 67 10.85 -1.95 2.63
N VAL A 68 9.65 -2.40 2.29
CA VAL A 68 9.38 -3.74 1.73
C VAL A 68 8.81 -3.61 0.33
N ARG A 69 9.45 -4.25 -0.65
CA ARG A 69 8.91 -4.34 -2.01
C ARG A 69 7.83 -5.43 -2.08
N ILE A 70 6.71 -5.12 -2.73
CA ILE A 70 5.60 -6.07 -2.94
C ILE A 70 5.62 -6.62 -4.36
N TRP A 71 5.83 -5.77 -5.37
CA TRP A 71 6.14 -6.15 -6.75
C TRP A 71 6.91 -5.03 -7.45
#